data_AF-A0A4S3B6A2-F1
#
_entry.id   AF-A0A4S3B6A2-F1
#
_cell.length_a   1.000
_cell.length_b   1.000
_cell.length_c   1.000
_cell.angle_alpha   90.00
_cell.angle_beta   90.00
_cell.angle_gamma   90.00
#
_symmetry.space_group_name_H-M   'P 1'
#
loop_
_entity.id
_entity.type
_entity.pdbx_description
1 polymer ?
#
loop_
_entity_poly.entity_id
_entity_poly.type
_entity_poly.pdbx_seq_one_letter_code
_entity_poly.pdbx_strand_id
1 'polypeptide(L)' 'MGLVTAYWEDEDLKQWIEVGMLIYDASLWSQGIETTALSEWLHYLFVLFDYLPHIGFTTWSGNKGMQILG' A
#
# COMPACT_ATOMS: atom_id res chain seq x y z
N MET A 1 -10.96 3.88 -11.64
CA MET A 1 -9.77 4.70 -11.28
C MET A 1 -9.50 4.54 -9.78
N GLY A 2 -8.25 4.70 -9.34
CA GLY A 2 -7.85 4.51 -7.95
C GLY A 2 -6.55 5.26 -7.64
N LEU A 3 -6.07 5.13 -6.40
CA LEU A 3 -4.87 5.79 -5.89
C LEU A 3 -4.05 4.80 -5.06
N VAL A 4 -2.73 4.93 -5.14
CA VAL A 4 -1.78 4.36 -4.16
C VAL A 4 -1.03 5.51 -3.51
N THR A 5 -0.70 5.36 -2.23
CA THR A 5 -0.01 6.37 -1.43
C THR A 5 1.17 5.76 -0.70
N ALA A 6 2.18 6.57 -0.42
CA ALA A 6 3.27 6.27 0.48
C ALA A 6 3.66 7.56 1.19
N TYR A 7 3.89 7.49 2.50
CA TYR A 7 4.38 8.62 3.28
C TYR A 7 5.33 8.14 4.39
N TRP A 8 6.22 9.03 4.81
CA TRP A 8 7.17 8.77 5.89
C TRP A 8 6.49 8.98 7.23
N GLU A 9 6.36 7.92 8.03
CA GLU A 9 5.81 8.01 9.39
C GLU A 9 6.83 8.64 10.35
N ASP A 10 8.11 8.42 10.09
CA ASP A 10 9.23 8.94 10.88
C ASP A 10 9.86 10.23 10.31
N GLU A 11 9.12 10.90 9.42
CA GLU A 11 9.46 12.19 8.77
C GLU A 11 10.90 12.26 8.24
N ASP A 12 11.81 12.83 9.03
CA ASP A 12 13.20 13.12 8.64
C ASP A 12 14.12 11.89 8.66
N LEU A 13 13.81 10.89 9.49
CA LEU A 13 14.64 9.68 9.61
C LEU A 13 14.54 8.81 8.35
N LYS A 14 13.39 8.85 7.68
CA LYS A 14 13.10 8.16 6.42
C LYS A 14 13.45 6.68 6.45
N GLN A 15 13.17 6.02 7.56
CA GLN A 15 13.33 4.58 7.75
C GLN A 15 11.99 3.85 7.79
N TRP A 16 10.88 4.57 7.92
CA TRP A 16 9.54 3.98 8.02
C TRP A 16 8.58 4.61 7.01
N ILE A 17 8.23 3.84 5.98
CA ILE A 17 7.14 4.19 5.04
C ILE A 17 5.88 3.44 5.45
N GLU A 18 4.76 4.16 5.52
CA GLU A 18 3.41 3.57 5.50
C GLU A 18 2.81 3.73 4.11
N VAL A 19 2.22 2.65 3.58
CA VAL A 19 1.54 2.66 2.28
C VAL A 19 0.04 2.49 2.42
N GLY A 20 -0.68 3.04 1.44
CA GLY A 20 -2.13 2.94 1.34
C GLY A 20 -2.59 2.75 -0.10
N MET A 21 -3.84 2.30 -0.24
CA MET A 21 -4.49 2.11 -1.53
C MET A 21 -5.99 2.43 -1.42
N LEU A 22 -6.55 2.93 -2.52
CA LEU A 22 -7.99 3.11 -2.68
C LEU A 22 -8.42 2.83 -4.13
N ILE A 23 -9.48 2.03 -4.30
CA ILE A 23 -10.22 1.92 -5.56
C ILE A 23 -11.58 2.61 -5.38
N TYR A 24 -11.83 3.65 -6.18
CA TYR A 24 -13.06 4.44 -6.08
C TYR A 24 -14.30 3.70 -6.59
N ASP A 25 -14.13 2.88 -7.62
CA ASP A 25 -15.23 2.15 -8.25
C ASP A 25 -15.37 0.76 -7.62
N ALA A 26 -16.42 0.58 -6.81
CA ALA A 26 -16.70 -0.68 -6.13
C ALA A 26 -16.97 -1.84 -7.09
N SER A 27 -17.34 -1.58 -8.35
CA SER A 27 -17.50 -2.65 -9.35
C SER A 27 -16.19 -3.37 -9.66
N LEU A 28 -15.04 -2.72 -9.43
CA LEU A 28 -13.70 -3.26 -9.66
C LEU A 28 -13.15 -4.04 -8.46
N TRP A 29 -13.85 -4.07 -7.34
CA TRP A 29 -13.42 -4.80 -6.14
C TRP A 29 -13.44 -6.31 -6.35
N SER A 30 -12.59 -7.02 -5.62
CA SER A 30 -12.48 -8.49 -5.66
C SER A 30 -12.11 -9.08 -7.04
N GLN A 31 -11.62 -8.26 -7.98
CA GLN A 31 -11.14 -8.71 -9.29
C GLN A 31 -9.60 -8.95 -9.31
N GLY A 32 -8.93 -8.88 -8.16
CA GLY A 32 -7.48 -9.01 -8.04
C GLY A 32 -6.68 -7.74 -8.40
N ILE A 33 -7.36 -6.68 -8.85
CA ILE A 33 -6.73 -5.39 -9.23
C ILE A 33 -5.95 -4.79 -8.06
N GLU A 34 -6.53 -4.83 -6.85
CA GLU A 34 -5.92 -4.30 -5.62
C GLU A 34 -4.60 -5.02 -5.30
N THR A 35 -4.62 -6.35 -5.37
CA THR A 35 -3.43 -7.17 -5.12
C THR A 35 -2.32 -6.88 -6.12
N THR A 36 -2.65 -6.82 -7.41
CA THR A 36 -1.65 -6.51 -8.45
C THR A 36 -1.09 -5.11 -8.27
N ALA A 37 -1.94 -4.10 -8.10
CA ALA A 37 -1.49 -2.73 -7.95
C ALA A 37 -0.65 -2.53 -6.67
N LEU A 38 -0.99 -3.20 -5.56
CA LEU A 38 -0.25 -3.11 -4.31
C LEU A 38 1.10 -3.80 -4.44
N SER A 39 1.17 -4.97 -5.08
CA SER A 39 2.42 -5.68 -5.31
C SER A 39 3.39 -4.87 -6.17
N GLU A 40 2.90 -4.27 -7.27
CA GLU A 40 3.73 -3.42 -8.13
C GLU A 40 4.20 -2.18 -7.38
N TRP A 41 3.34 -1.59 -6.54
CA TRP A 41 3.68 -0.43 -5.74
C TRP A 41 4.74 -0.74 -4.66
N LEU A 42 4.57 -1.84 -3.93
CA LEU A 42 5.55 -2.31 -2.95
C LEU A 42 6.89 -2.63 -3.63
N HIS A 43 6.86 -3.30 -4.79
CA HIS A 43 8.07 -3.60 -5.55
C HIS A 43 8.80 -2.31 -5.95
N TYR A 44 8.08 -1.33 -6.50
CA TYR A 44 8.66 -0.04 -6.84
C TYR A 44 9.30 0.65 -5.63
N LEU A 45 8.65 0.65 -4.47
CA LEU A 45 9.17 1.29 -3.26
C LEU A 45 10.42 0.58 -2.72
N PHE A 46 10.45 -0.76 -2.72
CA PHE A 46 11.65 -1.50 -2.32
C PHE A 46 12.82 -1.31 -3.29
N VAL A 47 12.56 -1.11 -4.58
CA VAL A 47 13.60 -0.78 -5.55
C VAL A 47 14.08 0.66 -5.38
N LEU A 48 13.18 1.60 -5.12
CA LEU A 48 13.50 3.02 -4.97
C LEU A 48 14.23 3.32 -3.66
N PHE A 49 13.86 2.61 -2.58
CA PHE A 49 14.42 2.77 -1.24
C PHE A 49 14.94 1.41 -0.75
N ASP A 50 15.96 0.90 -1.42
CA ASP A 50 16.58 -0.41 -1.19
C ASP A 50 17.19 -0.58 0.21
N TYR A 51 17.43 0.52 0.92
CA TYR A 51 17.92 0.54 2.29
C TYR A 51 16.82 0.31 3.34
N LEU A 52 15.54 0.34 2.97
CA LEU A 52 14.45 0.20 3.94
C LEU A 52 14.40 -1.22 4.52
N PRO A 53 14.29 -1.35 5.85
CA PRO A 53 14.18 -2.65 6.49
C PRO A 53 12.79 -3.28 6.31
N HIS A 54 11.74 -2.47 6.16
CA HIS A 54 10.36 -2.89 5.94
C HIS A 54 9.51 -1.72 5.39
N ILE A 55 8.30 -2.04 4.94
CA ILE A 55 7.25 -1.08 4.60
C ILE A 55 6.01 -1.47 5.41
N GLY A 56 5.41 -0.50 6.09
CA GLY A 56 4.18 -0.67 6.84
C GLY A 56 2.93 -0.55 5.97
N PHE A 57 1.90 -1.29 6.34
CA PHE A 57 0.59 -1.25 5.70
C PHE A 57 -0.50 -1.30 6.76
N THR A 58 -1.28 -0.23 6.86
CA THR A 58 -2.33 -0.10 7.87
C THR A 58 -3.69 0.05 7.22
N THR A 59 -4.66 -0.73 7.72
CA THR A 59 -6.06 -0.64 7.29
C THR A 59 -7.00 -0.68 8.49
N TRP A 60 -8.22 -0.15 8.33
CA TRP A 60 -9.22 -0.09 9.39
C TRP A 60 -10.07 -1.36 9.44
N SER A 61 -10.65 -1.63 10.61
CA SER A 61 -11.23 -2.93 10.98
C SER A 61 -12.42 -3.42 10.12
N GLY A 62 -13.08 -2.53 9.37
CA GLY A 62 -14.19 -2.89 8.48
C GLY A 62 -13.81 -2.99 7.01
N ASN A 63 -12.55 -2.72 6.64
CA ASN A 63 -12.08 -2.88 5.29
C ASN A 63 -11.59 -4.32 5.05
N LYS A 64 -12.54 -5.24 4.97
CA LYS A 64 -12.28 -6.68 4.83
C LYS A 64 -11.40 -7.02 3.62
N GLY A 65 -11.53 -6.28 2.52
CA GLY A 65 -10.69 -6.47 1.33
C GLY A 65 -9.22 -6.19 1.64
N MET A 66 -8.92 -5.01 2.18
CA MET A 66 -7.54 -4.65 2.54
C MET A 66 -6.98 -5.50 3.68
N GLN A 67 -7.82 -5.95 4.62
CA GLN A 67 -7.37 -6.86 5.69
C GLN A 67 -6.87 -8.21 5.16
N ILE A 68 -7.39 -8.69 4.03
CA ILE A 68 -6.91 -9.92 3.40
C ILE A 68 -5.55 -9.70 2.73
N LEU A 69 -5.21 -8.46 2.37
CA LEU A 69 -3.96 -8.11 1.68
C LEU A 69 -2.79 -7.85 2.64
N GLY A 70 -3.06 -7.53 3.91
CA GLY A 70 -2.07 -7.20 4.94
C GLY A 70 -1.54 -8.39 5.72
#